data_AF-A0A7Z6UYM9-F1
#
_entry.id   AF-A0A7Z6UYM9-F1
#
_cell.length_a   1.000
_cell.length_b   1.000
_cell.length_c   1.000
_cell.angle_alpha   90.00
_cell.angle_beta   90.00
_cell.angle_gamma   90.00
#
_symmetry.space_group_name_H-M   'P 1'
#
loop_
_entity.id
_entity.type
_entity.pdbx_description
1 polymer ?
#
loop_
_entity_poly.entity_id
_entity_poly.type
_entity_poly.pdbx_seq_one_letter_code
_entity_poly.pdbx_strand_id
1 'polypeptide(L)'
;CVSQAKTEAERKECEKLLTPEAKKLLEEAKESVKAYKDCLSQARNETERKACEKLLTPEARKLLENQALDCLKNAKTEAEKKRCVKDLPKDLQKKVLAKESVKAYLDCVSRARNEKEKQECEKLLTPEAKKLLEEAKESLKAYKDCLSQARNETERRACEKLLTPEARKLLEQEVKKSVKAYLDCVSRARNEKEKQECEKLLTPEARKFLEKQALS
;
A
#
# COMPACT_ATOMS: atom_id res chain seq x y z
N CYS A 1 2.34 -8.79 -8.55
CA CYS A 1 1.55 -8.57 -9.77
C CYS A 1 0.05 -8.55 -9.45
N VAL A 2 -0.61 -9.69 -9.19
CA VAL A 2 -2.08 -9.75 -9.00
C VAL A 2 -2.61 -8.81 -7.91
N SER A 3 -1.94 -8.73 -6.76
CA SER A 3 -2.32 -7.85 -5.63
C SER A 3 -1.98 -6.37 -5.84
N GLN A 4 -1.27 -6.02 -6.92
CA GLN A 4 -0.83 -4.67 -7.24
C GLN A 4 -1.44 -4.15 -8.56
N ALA A 5 -2.21 -4.99 -9.25
CA ALA A 5 -2.90 -4.62 -10.47
C ALA A 5 -3.92 -3.51 -10.18
N LYS A 6 -3.95 -2.48 -11.03
CA LYS A 6 -4.86 -1.33 -10.91
C LYS A 6 -6.17 -1.54 -11.67
N THR A 7 -6.19 -2.48 -12.62
CA THR A 7 -7.36 -2.83 -13.43
C THR A 7 -7.61 -4.34 -13.45
N GLU A 8 -8.84 -4.75 -13.74
CA GLU A 8 -9.19 -6.16 -13.94
C GLU A 8 -8.40 -6.78 -15.12
N ALA A 9 -8.11 -6.00 -16.15
CA ALA A 9 -7.32 -6.44 -17.30
C ALA A 9 -5.87 -6.76 -16.90
N GLU A 10 -5.21 -5.83 -16.20
CA GLU A 10 -3.86 -6.05 -15.64
C GLU A 10 -3.84 -7.25 -14.69
N ARG A 11 -4.89 -7.42 -13.90
CA ARG A 11 -5.01 -8.55 -12.98
C ARG A 11 -5.08 -9.87 -13.73
N LYS A 12 -5.89 -9.95 -14.79
CA LYS A 12 -5.98 -11.15 -15.65
C LYS A 12 -4.65 -11.44 -16.34
N GLU A 13 -3.91 -10.42 -16.78
CA GLU A 13 -2.57 -10.61 -17.32
C GLU A 13 -1.58 -11.13 -16.27
N CYS A 14 -1.61 -10.55 -15.07
CA CYS A 14 -0.83 -11.05 -13.94
C CYS A 14 -1.15 -12.51 -13.60
N GLU A 15 -2.42 -12.91 -13.66
CA GLU A 15 -2.86 -14.28 -13.40
C GLU A 15 -2.30 -15.26 -14.44
N LYS A 16 -2.15 -14.85 -15.71
CA LYS A 16 -1.53 -15.68 -16.77
C LYS A 16 -0.07 -16.00 -16.48
N LEU A 17 0.67 -15.04 -15.91
CA LEU A 17 2.10 -15.14 -15.58
C LEU A 17 2.39 -15.92 -14.29
N LEU A 18 1.37 -16.32 -13.53
CA LEU A 18 1.55 -17.10 -12.32
C LEU A 18 2.03 -18.52 -12.62
N THR A 19 2.87 -19.06 -11.73
CA THR A 19 3.24 -20.48 -11.74
C THR A 19 1.99 -21.34 -11.52
N PRO A 20 1.98 -22.61 -11.96
CA PRO A 20 0.86 -23.52 -11.72
C PRO A 20 0.47 -23.60 -10.23
N GLU A 21 1.44 -23.61 -9.33
CA GLU A 21 1.23 -23.65 -7.88
C GLU A 21 0.54 -22.37 -7.39
N ALA A 22 1.01 -21.20 -7.85
CA ALA A 22 0.40 -19.93 -7.49
C ALA A 22 -1.02 -19.76 -8.06
N LYS A 23 -1.29 -20.31 -9.26
CA LYS A 23 -2.65 -20.37 -9.84
C LYS A 23 -3.57 -21.23 -8.98
N LYS A 24 -3.10 -22.41 -8.57
CA LYS A 24 -3.86 -23.31 -7.71
C LYS A 24 -4.24 -22.64 -6.38
N LEU A 25 -3.29 -22.01 -5.70
CA LEU A 25 -3.55 -21.28 -4.45
C LEU A 25 -4.55 -20.12 -4.64
N LEU A 26 -4.49 -19.43 -5.78
CA LEU A 26 -5.42 -18.35 -6.08
C LEU A 26 -6.84 -18.88 -6.32
N GLU A 27 -7.00 -20.00 -7.02
CA GLU A 27 -8.30 -20.63 -7.23
C GLU A 27 -8.88 -21.17 -5.91
N GLU A 28 -8.08 -21.84 -5.08
CA GLU A 28 -8.49 -22.28 -3.75
C GLU A 28 -8.97 -21.10 -2.88
N ALA A 29 -8.26 -19.96 -2.94
CA ALA A 29 -8.69 -18.74 -2.26
C ALA A 29 -10.01 -18.18 -2.83
N LYS A 30 -10.20 -18.19 -4.15
CA LYS A 30 -11.46 -17.76 -4.79
C LYS A 30 -12.63 -18.65 -4.38
N GLU A 31 -12.43 -19.97 -4.33
CA GLU A 31 -13.45 -20.94 -3.88
C GLU A 31 -13.82 -20.73 -2.41
N SER A 32 -12.83 -20.55 -1.54
CA SER A 32 -13.04 -20.24 -0.11
C SER A 32 -13.82 -18.93 0.08
N VAL A 33 -13.51 -17.88 -0.69
CA VAL A 33 -14.30 -16.63 -0.68
C VAL A 33 -15.74 -16.85 -1.16
N LYS A 34 -15.94 -17.67 -2.19
CA LYS A 34 -17.28 -18.00 -2.69
C LYS A 34 -18.10 -18.73 -1.62
N ALA A 35 -17.55 -19.78 -1.04
CA ALA A 35 -18.19 -20.54 0.05
C ALA A 35 -18.55 -19.65 1.24
N TYR A 36 -17.67 -18.72 1.61
CA TYR A 36 -17.95 -17.72 2.64
C TYR A 36 -19.15 -16.83 2.30
N LYS A 37 -19.20 -16.28 1.09
CA LYS A 37 -20.31 -15.42 0.64
C LYS A 37 -21.63 -16.19 0.56
N ASP A 38 -21.59 -17.42 0.07
CA ASP A 38 -22.77 -18.29 0.01
C ASP A 38 -23.29 -18.59 1.42
N CYS A 39 -22.41 -18.93 2.36
CA CYS A 39 -22.76 -19.11 3.78
C CYS A 39 -23.34 -17.82 4.40
N LEU A 40 -22.71 -16.67 4.16
CA LEU A 40 -23.19 -15.37 4.65
C LEU A 40 -24.59 -15.02 4.15
N SER A 41 -24.94 -15.42 2.93
CA SER A 41 -26.26 -15.16 2.34
C SER A 41 -27.38 -15.92 3.06
N GLN A 42 -27.05 -17.03 3.71
CA GLN A 42 -27.98 -17.89 4.45
C GLN A 42 -27.98 -17.59 5.95
N ALA A 43 -26.91 -16.97 6.47
CA ALA A 43 -26.74 -16.67 7.88
C ALA A 43 -27.76 -15.63 8.38
N ARG A 44 -28.49 -15.98 9.45
CA ARG A 44 -29.57 -15.17 10.06
C ARG A 44 -29.13 -14.39 11.29
N ASN A 45 -28.00 -14.76 11.90
CA ASN A 45 -27.50 -14.17 13.14
C ASN A 45 -25.97 -14.03 13.15
N GLU A 46 -25.43 -13.32 14.15
CA GLU A 46 -23.99 -13.08 14.27
C GLU A 46 -23.19 -14.38 14.52
N THR A 47 -23.79 -15.37 15.18
CA THR A 47 -23.15 -16.67 15.45
C THR A 47 -22.91 -17.45 14.16
N GLU A 48 -23.91 -17.54 13.30
CA GLU A 48 -23.82 -18.16 11.97
C GLU A 48 -22.83 -17.41 11.08
N ARG A 49 -22.85 -16.07 11.10
CA ARG A 49 -21.87 -15.26 10.37
C ARG A 49 -20.44 -15.56 10.82
N LYS A 50 -20.18 -15.66 12.13
CA LYS A 50 -18.88 -16.06 12.67
C LYS A 50 -18.50 -17.50 12.29
N ALA A 51 -19.46 -18.41 12.17
CA ALA A 51 -19.19 -19.75 11.68
C ALA A 51 -18.76 -19.73 10.20
N CYS A 52 -19.38 -18.89 9.36
CA CYS A 52 -18.96 -18.69 7.97
C CYS A 52 -17.50 -18.19 7.88
N GLU A 53 -17.06 -17.33 8.79
CA GLU A 53 -15.67 -16.82 8.79
C GLU A 53 -14.60 -17.92 8.92
N LYS A 54 -14.98 -19.11 9.43
CA LYS A 54 -14.09 -20.28 9.51
C LYS A 54 -13.82 -20.92 8.15
N LEU A 55 -14.65 -20.62 7.14
CA LEU A 55 -14.45 -21.09 5.76
C LEU A 55 -13.33 -20.32 5.06
N LEU A 56 -12.93 -19.16 5.61
CA LEU A 56 -11.90 -18.31 5.01
C LEU A 56 -10.50 -18.78 5.39
N THR A 57 -9.74 -19.21 4.38
CA THR A 57 -8.29 -19.40 4.52
C THR A 57 -7.56 -18.05 4.67
N PRO A 58 -6.31 -18.02 5.17
CA PRO A 58 -5.52 -16.79 5.21
C PRO A 58 -5.40 -16.11 3.83
N GLU A 59 -5.26 -16.90 2.77
CA GLU A 59 -5.20 -16.45 1.38
C GLU A 59 -6.54 -15.84 0.94
N ALA A 60 -7.66 -16.48 1.28
CA ALA A 60 -9.00 -15.96 1.02
C ALA A 60 -9.29 -14.65 1.78
N ARG A 61 -8.82 -14.53 3.04
CA ARG A 61 -8.91 -13.27 3.80
C ARG A 61 -8.13 -12.14 3.12
N LYS A 62 -6.90 -12.41 2.67
CA LYS A 62 -6.10 -11.44 1.89
C LYS A 62 -6.78 -11.06 0.57
N LEU A 63 -7.42 -12.03 -0.09
CA LEU A 63 -8.17 -11.80 -1.32
C LEU A 63 -9.39 -10.87 -1.08
N LEU A 64 -10.16 -11.12 -0.02
CA LEU A 64 -11.27 -10.25 0.40
C LEU A 64 -10.81 -8.84 0.78
N GLU A 65 -9.69 -8.74 1.51
CA GLU A 65 -9.07 -7.46 1.86
C GLU A 65 -8.80 -6.61 0.62
N ASN A 66 -8.16 -7.21 -0.40
CA ASN A 66 -7.84 -6.53 -1.65
C ASN A 66 -9.11 -6.18 -2.44
N GLN A 67 -10.09 -7.09 -2.54
CA GLN A 67 -11.37 -6.81 -3.20
C GLN A 67 -12.11 -5.63 -2.55
N ALA A 68 -12.10 -5.54 -1.22
CA ALA A 68 -12.72 -4.45 -0.51
C ALA A 68 -11.99 -3.11 -0.72
N LEU A 69 -10.66 -3.11 -0.70
CA LEU A 69 -9.85 -1.93 -1.01
C LEU A 69 -10.06 -1.44 -2.45
N ASP A 70 -10.15 -2.36 -3.42
CA ASP A 70 -10.46 -2.04 -4.83
C ASP A 70 -11.88 -1.45 -4.98
N CYS A 71 -12.85 -1.99 -4.26
CA CYS A 71 -14.20 -1.45 -4.21
C CYS A 71 -14.20 -0.04 -3.62
N LEU A 72 -13.55 0.17 -2.47
CA LEU A 72 -13.46 1.47 -1.80
C LEU A 72 -12.78 2.54 -2.66
N LYS A 73 -11.77 2.16 -3.44
CA LYS A 73 -11.08 3.06 -4.37
C LYS A 73 -12.03 3.68 -5.41
N ASN A 74 -13.08 2.95 -5.81
CA ASN A 74 -14.03 3.38 -6.83
C ASN A 74 -15.34 3.94 -6.22
N ALA A 75 -15.56 3.76 -4.92
CA ALA A 75 -16.75 4.24 -4.24
C ALA A 75 -16.77 5.78 -4.13
N LYS A 76 -17.83 6.41 -4.64
CA LYS A 76 -18.02 7.88 -4.62
C LYS A 76 -18.88 8.34 -3.44
N THR A 77 -19.73 7.44 -2.93
CA THR A 77 -20.71 7.73 -1.89
C THR A 77 -20.48 6.89 -0.63
N GLU A 78 -20.94 7.39 0.53
CA GLU A 78 -20.91 6.62 1.78
C GLU A 78 -21.74 5.32 1.69
N ALA A 79 -22.78 5.30 0.87
CA ALA A 79 -23.57 4.09 0.62
C ALA A 79 -22.76 3.02 -0.14
N GLU A 80 -21.99 3.42 -1.16
CA GLU A 80 -21.08 2.51 -1.87
C GLU A 80 -19.96 2.02 -0.96
N LYS A 81 -19.35 2.91 -0.15
CA LYS A 81 -18.31 2.51 0.81
C LYS A 81 -18.83 1.48 1.81
N LYS A 82 -20.04 1.69 2.35
CA LYS A 82 -20.69 0.72 3.25
C LYS A 82 -20.92 -0.63 2.57
N ARG A 83 -21.29 -0.66 1.29
CA ARG A 83 -21.44 -1.91 0.53
C ARG A 83 -20.12 -2.65 0.39
N CYS A 84 -19.01 -1.96 0.12
CA CYS A 84 -17.69 -2.57 -0.04
C CYS A 84 -17.21 -3.34 1.20
N VAL A 85 -17.66 -2.94 2.39
CA VAL A 85 -17.22 -3.53 3.66
C VAL A 85 -18.31 -4.31 4.41
N LYS A 86 -19.53 -4.40 3.85
CA LYS A 86 -20.71 -4.96 4.53
C LYS A 86 -20.54 -6.44 4.90
N ASP A 87 -19.96 -7.21 3.98
CA ASP A 87 -19.87 -8.66 4.06
C ASP A 87 -18.48 -9.13 4.50
N LEU A 88 -17.68 -8.24 5.08
CA LEU A 88 -16.38 -8.60 5.63
C LEU A 88 -16.51 -9.07 7.09
N PRO A 89 -15.64 -10.00 7.53
CA PRO A 89 -15.42 -10.26 8.95
C PRO A 89 -15.16 -8.95 9.71
N LYS A 90 -15.64 -8.83 10.96
CA LYS A 90 -15.55 -7.57 11.74
C LYS A 90 -14.10 -7.09 11.90
N ASP A 91 -13.16 -8.01 12.13
CA ASP A 91 -11.73 -7.72 12.22
C ASP A 91 -11.18 -7.20 10.89
N LEU A 92 -11.56 -7.85 9.79
CA LEU A 92 -11.10 -7.48 8.46
C LEU A 92 -11.68 -6.14 8.01
N GLN A 93 -12.95 -5.86 8.33
CA GLN A 93 -13.59 -4.57 8.09
C GLN A 93 -12.81 -3.42 8.75
N LYS A 94 -12.46 -3.55 10.04
CA LYS A 94 -11.67 -2.53 10.74
C LYS A 94 -10.31 -2.32 10.08
N LYS A 95 -9.63 -3.41 9.69
CA LYS A 95 -8.33 -3.36 9.01
C LYS A 95 -8.40 -2.65 7.67
N VAL A 96 -9.40 -2.97 6.83
CA VAL A 96 -9.60 -2.35 5.51
C VAL A 96 -9.89 -0.85 5.66
N LEU A 97 -10.74 -0.46 6.61
CA LEU A 97 -11.05 0.94 6.87
C LEU A 97 -9.83 1.71 7.38
N ALA A 98 -9.01 1.11 8.25
CA ALA A 98 -7.76 1.71 8.72
C ALA A 98 -6.79 1.94 7.55
N LYS A 99 -6.65 0.97 6.64
CA LYS A 99 -5.80 1.10 5.44
C LYS A 99 -6.28 2.19 4.49
N GLU A 100 -7.59 2.31 4.26
CA GLU A 100 -8.14 3.37 3.42
C GLU A 100 -7.96 4.75 4.06
N SER A 101 -8.09 4.84 5.39
CA SER A 101 -7.83 6.07 6.15
C SER A 101 -6.35 6.49 6.09
N VAL A 102 -5.40 5.55 6.26
CA VAL A 102 -3.96 5.83 6.06
C VAL A 102 -3.69 6.30 4.63
N LYS A 103 -4.28 5.66 3.63
CA LYS A 103 -4.12 6.08 2.23
C LYS A 103 -4.65 7.51 2.00
N ALA A 104 -5.84 7.84 2.52
CA ALA A 104 -6.39 9.19 2.42
C ALA A 104 -5.50 10.24 3.12
N TYR A 105 -4.94 9.90 4.29
CA TYR A 105 -3.97 10.74 4.98
C TYR A 105 -2.72 10.97 4.13
N LEU A 106 -2.12 9.92 3.57
CA LEU A 106 -0.93 10.02 2.73
C LEU A 106 -1.21 10.88 1.49
N ASP A 107 -2.35 10.70 0.83
CA ASP A 107 -2.74 11.49 -0.33
C ASP A 107 -2.93 12.97 0.05
N CYS A 108 -3.53 13.27 1.20
CA CYS A 108 -3.67 14.62 1.74
C CYS A 108 -2.31 15.26 2.03
N VAL A 109 -1.43 14.58 2.78
CA VAL A 109 -0.09 15.06 3.14
C VAL A 109 0.79 15.29 1.90
N SER A 110 0.59 14.53 0.82
CA SER A 110 1.32 14.74 -0.43
C SER A 110 1.00 16.08 -1.10
N ARG A 111 -0.18 16.64 -0.83
CA ARG A 111 -0.66 17.91 -1.38
C ARG A 111 -0.47 19.09 -0.42
N ALA A 112 -0.32 18.80 0.88
CA ALA A 112 -0.14 19.80 1.91
C ALA A 112 1.15 20.62 1.68
N ARG A 113 1.03 21.94 1.69
CA ARG A 113 2.10 22.93 1.48
C ARG A 113 2.71 23.45 2.77
N ASN A 114 1.98 23.34 3.88
CA ASN A 114 2.37 23.89 5.18
C ASN A 114 1.95 22.93 6.31
N GLU A 115 2.43 23.21 7.53
CA GLU A 115 2.19 22.35 8.68
C GLU A 115 0.72 22.35 9.13
N LYS A 116 0.01 23.48 8.95
CA LYS A 116 -1.43 23.56 9.27
C LYS A 116 -2.24 22.59 8.40
N GLU A 117 -1.96 22.54 7.10
CA GLU A 117 -2.60 21.59 6.18
C GLU A 117 -2.29 20.14 6.54
N LYS A 118 -1.08 19.82 7.01
CA LYS A 118 -0.76 18.47 7.48
C LYS A 118 -1.54 18.10 8.75
N GLN A 119 -1.69 19.03 9.69
CA GLN A 119 -2.50 18.82 10.89
C GLN A 119 -3.98 18.58 10.54
N GLU A 120 -4.51 19.25 9.52
CA GLU A 120 -5.85 18.95 9.00
C GLU A 120 -5.93 17.53 8.40
N CYS A 121 -4.88 17.08 7.69
CA CYS A 121 -4.81 15.70 7.20
C CYS A 121 -4.86 14.66 8.33
N GLU A 122 -4.26 14.93 9.49
CA GLU A 122 -4.27 14.01 10.64
C GLU A 122 -5.69 13.73 11.17
N LYS A 123 -6.65 14.63 10.93
CA LYS A 123 -8.06 14.42 11.29
C LYS A 123 -8.72 13.30 10.47
N LEU A 124 -8.13 12.92 9.33
CA LEU A 124 -8.61 11.80 8.51
C LEU A 124 -8.29 10.43 9.14
N LEU A 125 -7.38 10.39 10.11
CA LEU A 125 -6.92 9.15 10.73
C LEU A 125 -7.81 8.73 11.90
N THR A 126 -8.37 7.53 11.82
CA THR A 126 -8.96 6.85 12.98
C THR A 126 -7.86 6.39 13.95
N PRO A 127 -8.17 6.08 15.23
CA PRO A 127 -7.17 5.54 16.16
C PRO A 127 -6.46 4.29 15.63
N GLU A 128 -7.18 3.39 14.95
CA GLU A 128 -6.62 2.21 14.29
C GLU A 128 -5.70 2.59 13.12
N ALA A 129 -6.08 3.57 12.32
CA ALA A 129 -5.26 4.09 11.23
C ALA A 129 -3.98 4.77 11.74
N LYS A 130 -4.04 5.48 12.87
CA LYS A 130 -2.86 6.07 13.54
C LYS A 130 -1.88 4.99 13.94
N LYS A 131 -2.35 3.90 14.58
CA LYS A 131 -1.49 2.76 14.93
C LYS A 131 -0.82 2.15 13.70
N LEU A 132 -1.59 1.89 12.65
CA LEU A 132 -1.07 1.34 11.40
C LEU A 132 -0.05 2.28 10.72
N LEU A 133 -0.27 3.59 10.81
CA LEU A 133 0.68 4.59 10.29
C LEU A 133 1.98 4.60 11.10
N GLU A 134 1.92 4.50 12.42
CA GLU A 134 3.12 4.40 13.25
C GLU A 134 3.90 3.10 12.97
N GLU A 135 3.22 1.95 12.85
CA GLU A 135 3.85 0.68 12.42
C GLU A 135 4.55 0.83 11.05
N ALA A 136 3.93 1.56 10.12
CA ALA A 136 4.54 1.85 8.81
C ALA A 136 5.77 2.75 8.91
N LYS A 137 5.78 3.74 9.80
CA LYS A 137 6.95 4.58 10.07
C LYS A 137 8.09 3.79 10.72
N GLU A 138 7.78 2.89 11.64
CA GLU A 138 8.78 1.99 12.25
C GLU A 138 9.38 1.03 11.21
N SER A 139 8.54 0.44 10.36
CA SER A 139 8.96 -0.40 9.23
C SER A 139 9.88 0.37 8.26
N LEU A 140 9.55 1.63 7.96
CA LEU A 140 10.38 2.50 7.13
C LEU A 140 11.72 2.83 7.79
N LYS A 141 11.73 3.06 9.11
CA LYS A 141 12.97 3.28 9.86
C LYS A 141 13.87 2.04 9.82
N ALA A 142 13.32 0.87 10.11
CA ALA A 142 14.05 -0.40 10.04
C ALA A 142 14.63 -0.66 8.63
N TYR A 143 13.88 -0.30 7.57
CA TYR A 143 14.39 -0.35 6.21
C TYR A 143 15.59 0.57 5.98
N LYS A 144 15.53 1.83 6.42
CA LYS A 144 16.64 2.80 6.28
C LYS A 144 17.87 2.37 7.08
N ASP A 145 17.67 1.87 8.29
CA ASP A 145 18.74 1.35 9.14
C ASP A 145 19.43 0.15 8.48
N CYS A 146 18.64 -0.80 7.94
CA CYS A 146 19.15 -1.93 7.16
C CYS A 146 19.92 -1.46 5.91
N LEU A 147 19.36 -0.51 5.15
CA LEU A 147 20.00 0.03 3.95
C LEU A 147 21.33 0.72 4.24
N SER A 148 21.47 1.38 5.39
CA SER A 148 22.73 2.03 5.78
C SER A 148 23.88 1.03 5.99
N GLN A 149 23.54 -0.23 6.28
CA GLN A 149 24.50 -1.31 6.52
C GLN A 149 24.72 -2.19 5.28
N ALA A 150 23.79 -2.14 4.31
CA ALA A 150 23.81 -2.97 3.12
C ALA A 150 24.98 -2.60 2.18
N ARG A 151 25.82 -3.58 1.85
CA ARG A 151 27.03 -3.42 1.02
C ARG A 151 26.81 -3.74 -0.45
N ASN A 152 25.72 -4.44 -0.77
CA ASN A 152 25.43 -4.92 -2.13
C ASN A 152 23.92 -4.93 -2.41
N GLU A 153 23.56 -5.08 -3.69
CA GLU A 153 22.16 -5.07 -4.13
C GLU A 153 21.34 -6.24 -3.55
N THR A 154 21.96 -7.37 -3.25
CA THR A 154 21.29 -8.53 -2.62
C THR A 154 20.83 -8.19 -1.20
N GLU A 155 21.70 -7.57 -0.39
CA GLU A 155 21.38 -7.09 0.95
C GLU A 155 20.32 -5.99 0.90
N ARG A 156 20.42 -5.04 -0.05
CA ARG A 156 19.39 -4.00 -0.25
C ARG A 156 18.02 -4.59 -0.57
N ARG A 157 17.96 -5.62 -1.41
CA ARG A 157 16.72 -6.36 -1.70
C ARG A 157 16.19 -7.12 -0.49
N ALA A 158 17.06 -7.61 0.39
CA ALA A 158 16.63 -8.20 1.65
C ALA A 158 16.00 -7.14 2.57
N CYS A 159 16.57 -5.93 2.64
CA CYS A 159 15.97 -4.81 3.38
C CYS A 159 14.57 -4.46 2.88
N GLU A 160 14.30 -4.51 1.57
CA GLU A 160 12.97 -4.22 1.01
C GLU A 160 11.85 -5.15 1.55
N LYS A 161 12.21 -6.32 2.10
CA LYS A 161 11.26 -7.24 2.75
C LYS A 161 10.76 -6.70 4.10
N LEU A 162 11.48 -5.76 4.72
CA LEU A 162 11.08 -5.10 5.96
C LEU A 162 9.94 -4.10 5.75
N LEU A 163 9.77 -3.60 4.52
CA LEU A 163 8.77 -2.60 4.20
C LEU A 163 7.36 -3.20 4.05
N THR A 164 6.45 -2.75 4.91
CA THR A 164 5.00 -2.95 4.70
C THR A 164 4.52 -2.19 3.46
N PRO A 165 3.36 -2.55 2.87
CA PRO A 165 2.79 -1.80 1.76
C PRO A 165 2.59 -0.30 2.08
N GLU A 166 2.20 0.02 3.30
CA GLU A 166 2.03 1.37 3.80
C GLU A 166 3.39 2.10 3.92
N ALA A 167 4.43 1.43 4.43
CA ALA A 167 5.79 1.96 4.50
C ALA A 167 6.38 2.22 3.10
N ARG A 168 6.07 1.37 2.12
CA ARG A 168 6.48 1.58 0.71
C ARG A 168 5.90 2.87 0.15
N LYS A 169 4.64 3.20 0.46
CA LYS A 169 4.02 4.46 0.03
C LYS A 169 4.68 5.66 0.70
N LEU A 170 5.00 5.57 1.99
CA LEU A 170 5.76 6.61 2.69
C LEU A 170 7.12 6.84 2.03
N LEU A 171 7.86 5.77 1.75
CA LEU A 171 9.14 5.84 1.06
C LEU A 171 9.00 6.48 -0.33
N GLU A 172 7.98 6.11 -1.10
CA GLU A 172 7.71 6.71 -2.41
C GLU A 172 7.48 8.22 -2.31
N GLN A 173 6.80 8.70 -1.27
CA GLN A 173 6.62 10.13 -1.04
C GLN A 173 7.92 10.85 -0.67
N GLU A 174 8.76 10.24 0.16
CA GLU A 174 10.09 10.81 0.48
C GLU A 174 10.97 10.90 -0.77
N VAL A 175 10.99 9.85 -1.59
CA VAL A 175 11.69 9.83 -2.87
C VAL A 175 11.19 10.94 -3.79
N LYS A 176 9.87 11.08 -3.97
CA LYS A 176 9.28 12.15 -4.80
C LYS A 176 9.66 13.55 -4.30
N LYS A 177 9.65 13.77 -2.99
CA LYS A 177 10.06 15.06 -2.39
C LYS A 177 11.54 15.36 -2.62
N SER A 178 12.40 14.36 -2.44
CA SER A 178 13.84 14.47 -2.66
C SER A 178 14.17 14.73 -4.14
N VAL A 179 13.55 14.00 -5.07
CA VAL A 179 13.68 14.22 -6.51
C VAL A 179 13.19 15.61 -6.91
N LYS A 180 12.03 16.06 -6.39
CA LYS A 180 11.53 17.40 -6.66
C LYS A 180 12.51 18.48 -6.20
N ALA A 181 13.04 18.36 -4.99
CA ALA A 181 14.02 19.31 -4.46
C ALA A 181 15.30 19.35 -5.32
N TYR A 182 15.78 18.19 -5.77
CA TYR A 182 16.89 18.09 -6.70
C TYR A 182 16.61 18.80 -8.03
N LEU A 183 15.46 18.52 -8.67
CA LEU A 183 15.08 19.16 -9.94
C LEU A 183 14.91 20.68 -9.80
N ASP A 184 14.28 21.13 -8.72
CA ASP A 184 14.13 22.56 -8.42
C ASP A 184 15.50 23.24 -8.26
N CYS A 185 16.47 22.58 -7.61
CA CYS A 185 17.84 23.05 -7.48
C CYS A 185 18.57 23.09 -8.83
N VAL A 186 18.55 21.98 -9.59
CA VAL A 186 19.22 21.86 -10.89
C VAL A 186 18.68 22.88 -11.89
N SER A 187 17.38 23.18 -11.87
CA SER A 187 16.77 24.19 -12.75
C SER A 187 17.33 25.60 -12.57
N ARG A 188 17.92 25.88 -11.40
CA ARG A 188 18.50 27.19 -11.03
C ARG A 188 20.02 27.21 -11.14
N ALA A 189 20.65 26.04 -11.27
CA ALA A 189 22.09 25.89 -11.35
C ALA A 189 22.63 26.46 -12.67
N ARG A 190 23.63 27.35 -12.59
CA ARG A 190 24.25 28.05 -13.73
C ARG A 190 25.46 27.31 -14.29
N ASN A 191 26.01 26.37 -13.55
CA ASN A 191 27.22 25.64 -13.90
C ASN A 191 27.21 24.21 -13.31
N GLU A 192 28.16 23.40 -13.74
CA GLU A 192 28.22 21.99 -13.33
C GLU A 192 28.55 21.81 -11.84
N LYS A 193 29.30 22.73 -11.24
CA LYS A 193 29.60 22.68 -9.80
C LYS A 193 28.33 22.85 -8.96
N GLU A 194 27.47 23.79 -9.34
CA GLU A 194 26.17 23.99 -8.68
C GLU A 194 25.25 22.77 -8.85
N LYS A 195 25.26 22.11 -10.02
CA LYS A 195 24.51 20.86 -10.22
C LYS A 195 25.00 19.72 -9.33
N GLN A 196 26.32 19.59 -9.16
CA GLN A 196 26.91 18.60 -8.24
C GLN A 196 26.51 18.87 -6.78
N GLU A 197 26.37 20.14 -6.38
CA GLU A 197 25.85 20.47 -5.05
C GLU A 197 24.38 20.06 -4.88
N CYS A 198 23.57 20.19 -5.92
CA CYS A 198 22.18 19.73 -5.89
C CYS A 198 22.06 18.23 -5.63
N GLU A 199 23.01 17.39 -6.06
CA GLU A 199 22.98 15.93 -5.82
C GLU A 199 22.97 15.58 -4.32
N LYS A 200 23.46 16.47 -3.45
CA LYS A 200 23.40 16.30 -1.99
C LYS A 200 21.96 16.28 -1.44
N LEU A 201 21.00 16.79 -2.21
CA LEU A 201 19.57 16.76 -1.87
C LEU A 201 18.91 15.39 -2.13
N LEU A 202 19.57 14.51 -2.89
CA LEU A 202 19.04 13.18 -3.22
C LEU A 202 19.32 12.17 -2.11
N THR A 203 18.26 11.52 -1.60
CA THR A 203 18.41 10.32 -0.76
C THR A 203 18.97 9.15 -1.57
N PRO A 204 19.57 8.13 -0.93
CA PRO A 204 20.05 6.93 -1.64
C PRO A 204 18.98 6.26 -2.52
N GLU A 205 17.73 6.29 -2.08
CA GLU A 205 16.59 5.72 -2.82
C GLU A 205 16.16 6.63 -3.97
N ALA A 206 16.24 7.96 -3.80
CA ALA A 206 15.97 8.92 -4.87
C ALA A 206 17.01 8.85 -6.00
N ARG A 207 18.30 8.68 -5.66
CA ARG A 207 19.37 8.43 -6.65
C ARG A 207 19.07 7.16 -7.45
N LYS A 208 18.82 6.04 -6.76
CA LYS A 208 18.47 4.76 -7.38
C LYS A 208 17.20 4.85 -8.24
N PHE A 209 16.24 5.68 -7.83
CA PHE A 209 15.02 5.92 -8.61
C PHE A 209 15.33 6.64 -9.93
N LEU A 210 16.14 7.71 -9.89
CA LEU A 210 16.56 8.44 -11.09
C LEU A 210 17.41 7.60 -12.04
N GLU A 211 18.35 6.81 -11.52
CA GLU A 211 19.16 5.87 -12.31
C GLU A 211 18.29 4.88 -13.09
N LYS A 212 17.25 4.33 -12.45
CA LYS A 212 16.31 3.41 -13.13
C LYS A 212 15.50 4.10 -14.21
N GLN A 213 15.11 5.37 -14.02
CA GLN A 213 14.38 6.14 -15.03
C GLN A 213 15.24 6.50 -16.24
N ALA A 214 16.55 6.69 -16.05
CA ALA A 214 17.48 6.94 -17.15
C ALA A 214 17.74 5.70 -18.03
N LEU A 215 17.48 4.50 -17.50
CA LEU A 215 17.68 3.21 -18.17
C LEU A 215 16.41 2.64 -18.82
N SER A 216 15.26 3.29 -18.62
CA SER A 216 13.94 2.88 -19.14
C SER A 216 13.53 3.70 -20.35
#